data_AF-A0A3P7DUK7-F1
#
_entry.id   AF-A0A3P7DUK7-F1
#
_cell.length_a   1.000
_cell.length_b   1.000
_cell.length_c   1.000
_cell.angle_alpha   90.00
_cell.angle_beta   90.00
_cell.angle_gamma   90.00
#
_symmetry.space_group_name_H-M   'P 1'
#
loop_
_entity.id
_entity.type
_entity.pdbx_description
1 polymer ?
#
loop_
_entity_poly.entity_id
_entity_poly.type
_entity_poly.pdbx_seq_one_letter_code
_entity_poly.pdbx_strand_id
1 'polypeptide(L)'
;MFLTMRPEAYPDLDTIAVTGNSIGDLAGSNIFGRNVTHRFVSLVNLSDNAISAIDSYTFRALPAVEYFYLHDNAIKRIGADPFRPYIFFRSKLFRWNVRLRVLDMSNLFSSSVSLSERPRLLANTFVDSVNEFNDLQELILRDNDLIEILSDMLCKLNGLIRLHLSGNKMKKFSVKSNCLQNLVVLDISGNEFSTLSTHLWEVLPSLTTVDISSNPLYCDCDIMPAIKELSRSPTSSFNQGYAICVAPEYRKGQNIFEISNSVCKDSHQFVYWTLFVVLLSATTIFYLICRNLNKLRHLALIAGYSKLGGENEQVASSPQLL
;
A
#
# COMPACT_ATOMS: atom_id res chain seq x y z
N MET A 1 3.00 -31.15 23.64
CA MET A 1 2.04 -31.90 22.80
C MET A 1 2.61 -33.23 22.36
N PHE A 2 3.64 -33.24 21.53
CA PHE A 2 4.28 -34.43 20.96
C PHE A 2 5.35 -35.03 21.90
N LEU A 3 5.01 -35.26 23.16
CA LEU A 3 5.99 -35.68 24.18
C LEU A 3 6.59 -37.08 23.92
N THR A 4 5.88 -37.90 23.15
CA THR A 4 6.27 -39.26 22.74
C THR A 4 7.08 -39.28 21.44
N MET A 5 7.00 -38.23 20.61
CA MET A 5 7.79 -38.11 19.39
C MET A 5 9.18 -37.59 19.75
N ARG A 6 10.05 -38.49 20.20
CA ARG A 6 11.43 -38.15 20.54
C ARG A 6 12.42 -38.59 19.46
N PRO A 7 13.55 -37.90 19.28
CA PRO A 7 14.56 -38.24 18.29
C PRO A 7 15.14 -39.65 18.42
N GLU A 8 15.12 -40.25 19.62
CA GLU A 8 15.61 -41.63 19.80
C GLU A 8 14.72 -42.67 19.11
N ALA A 9 13.42 -42.39 19.00
CA ALA A 9 12.46 -43.25 18.31
C ALA A 9 12.31 -42.87 16.82
N TYR A 10 12.56 -41.61 16.48
CA TYR A 10 12.42 -41.08 15.12
C TYR A 10 13.67 -40.26 14.73
N PRO A 11 14.83 -40.91 14.54
CA PRO A 11 16.09 -40.20 14.30
C PRO A 11 16.11 -39.45 12.96
N ASP A 12 15.41 -39.98 11.96
CA ASP A 12 15.35 -39.44 10.60
C ASP A 12 14.05 -38.65 10.32
N LEU A 13 13.34 -38.20 11.37
CA LEU A 13 12.11 -37.45 11.21
C LEU A 13 12.36 -36.16 10.42
N ASP A 14 11.75 -36.05 9.24
CA ASP A 14 11.88 -34.91 8.33
C ASP A 14 10.58 -34.08 8.22
N THR A 15 9.44 -34.72 8.42
CA THR A 15 8.12 -34.16 8.14
C THR A 15 7.21 -34.39 9.33
N ILE A 16 6.54 -33.33 9.75
CA ILE A 16 5.49 -33.37 10.77
C ILE A 16 4.24 -32.77 10.16
N ALA A 17 3.20 -33.58 10.00
CA ALA A 17 1.89 -33.12 9.55
C ALA A 17 0.84 -33.57 10.56
N VAL A 18 0.25 -32.61 11.25
CA VAL A 18 -0.82 -32.82 12.22
C VAL A 18 -1.88 -31.77 11.91
N THR A 19 -3.08 -32.21 11.54
CA THR A 19 -4.19 -31.34 11.12
C THR A 19 -5.52 -31.91 11.62
N GLY A 20 -6.55 -31.08 11.71
CA GLY A 20 -7.90 -31.46 12.13
C GLY A 20 -8.05 -31.73 13.63
N ASN A 21 -7.25 -31.09 14.50
CA ASN A 21 -7.30 -31.30 15.95
C ASN A 21 -7.73 -30.05 16.72
N SER A 22 -7.88 -30.17 18.04
CA SER A 22 -8.12 -29.05 18.95
C SER A 22 -6.96 -28.90 19.93
N ILE A 23 -5.81 -28.44 19.43
CA ILE A 23 -4.56 -28.31 20.19
C ILE A 23 -4.67 -27.26 21.30
N GLY A 24 -5.27 -26.10 20.98
CA GLY A 24 -5.39 -25.00 21.92
C GLY A 24 -4.07 -24.24 22.11
N ASP A 25 -3.73 -23.94 23.36
CA ASP A 25 -2.63 -23.02 23.68
C ASP A 25 -1.26 -23.75 23.63
N LEU A 26 -0.38 -23.33 22.71
CA LEU A 26 0.97 -23.88 22.56
C LEU A 26 2.08 -23.00 23.14
N ALA A 27 1.75 -21.88 23.76
CA ALA A 27 2.75 -20.99 24.32
C ALA A 27 3.24 -21.46 25.70
N GLY A 28 4.38 -20.92 26.14
CA GLY A 28 5.02 -21.22 27.41
C GLY A 28 5.78 -22.56 27.44
N SER A 29 5.63 -23.42 26.42
CA SER A 29 6.34 -24.69 26.36
C SER A 29 6.65 -25.09 24.93
N ASN A 30 7.71 -25.89 24.77
CA ASN A 30 8.04 -26.48 23.50
C ASN A 30 7.08 -27.61 23.12
N ILE A 31 6.71 -27.72 21.84
CA ILE A 31 5.74 -28.72 21.38
C ILE A 31 6.14 -30.17 21.68
N PHE A 32 7.43 -30.51 21.79
CA PHE A 32 7.93 -31.85 22.17
C PHE A 32 8.33 -31.98 23.64
N GLY A 33 8.17 -30.92 24.44
CA GLY A 33 8.57 -30.88 25.84
C GLY A 33 10.00 -30.38 26.08
N ARG A 34 10.53 -30.58 27.29
CA ARG A 34 11.82 -30.03 27.70
C ARG A 34 12.98 -30.81 27.04
N ASN A 35 13.98 -30.06 26.57
CA ASN A 35 15.25 -30.59 26.04
C ASN A 35 15.09 -31.58 24.86
N VAL A 36 14.05 -31.42 24.05
CA VAL A 36 13.88 -32.20 22.81
C VAL A 36 14.20 -31.30 21.62
N THR A 37 14.87 -31.86 20.60
CA THR A 37 15.18 -31.14 19.35
C THR A 37 15.22 -32.12 18.20
N HIS A 38 14.38 -31.90 17.20
CA HIS A 38 14.30 -32.67 15.96
C HIS A 38 15.11 -31.98 14.87
N ARG A 39 16.36 -32.38 14.69
CA ARG A 39 17.35 -31.64 13.89
C ARG A 39 17.13 -31.66 12.39
N PHE A 40 16.35 -32.62 11.90
CA PHE A 40 16.17 -32.89 10.47
C PHE A 40 14.79 -32.51 9.95
N VAL A 41 13.86 -32.11 10.83
CA VAL A 41 12.52 -31.70 10.41
C VAL A 41 12.60 -30.45 9.56
N SER A 42 12.23 -30.61 8.28
CA SER A 42 12.25 -29.59 7.24
C SER A 42 10.84 -29.11 6.90
N LEU A 43 9.81 -29.94 7.09
CA LEU A 43 8.41 -29.56 6.86
C LEU A 43 7.59 -29.75 8.12
N VAL A 44 6.86 -28.69 8.49
CA VAL A 44 5.92 -28.69 9.61
C VAL A 44 4.59 -28.14 9.14
N ASN A 45 3.57 -28.99 9.13
CA ASN A 45 2.19 -28.59 8.92
C ASN A 45 1.41 -28.79 10.22
N LEU A 46 1.01 -27.67 10.82
CA LEU A 46 0.16 -27.58 12.01
C LEU A 46 -1.11 -26.79 11.70
N SER A 47 -1.57 -26.82 10.45
CA SER A 47 -2.83 -26.19 10.04
C SER A 47 -4.06 -26.87 10.63
N ASP A 48 -5.18 -26.16 10.68
CA ASP A 48 -6.48 -26.68 11.11
C ASP A 48 -6.44 -27.38 12.49
N ASN A 49 -5.87 -26.71 13.49
CA ASN A 49 -5.63 -27.31 14.80
C ASN A 49 -6.20 -26.52 15.97
N ALA A 50 -6.96 -25.47 15.71
CA ALA A 50 -7.46 -24.54 16.71
C ALA A 50 -6.36 -24.03 17.67
N ILE A 51 -5.12 -23.85 17.18
CA ILE A 51 -4.03 -23.30 17.97
C ILE A 51 -4.43 -21.88 18.35
N SER A 52 -4.42 -21.59 19.65
CA SER A 52 -4.88 -20.30 20.19
C SER A 52 -3.73 -19.37 20.57
N ALA A 53 -2.51 -19.90 20.66
CA ALA A 53 -1.35 -19.13 21.10
C ALA A 53 -0.03 -19.77 20.70
N ILE A 54 0.95 -18.94 20.35
CA ILE A 54 2.34 -19.33 20.09
C ILE A 54 3.30 -18.29 20.68
N ASP A 55 4.54 -18.68 21.03
CA ASP A 55 5.58 -17.79 21.51
C ASP A 55 7.00 -18.34 21.23
N SER A 56 8.04 -17.63 21.71
CA SER A 56 9.45 -18.00 21.54
C SER A 56 9.87 -19.38 22.06
N TYR A 57 9.03 -20.07 22.84
CA TYR A 57 9.30 -21.43 23.30
C TYR A 57 8.67 -22.49 22.39
N THR A 58 7.57 -22.15 21.72
CA THR A 58 6.71 -23.09 21.00
C THR A 58 7.50 -23.92 19.98
N PHE A 59 8.16 -23.29 19.00
CA PHE A 59 8.84 -23.99 17.90
C PHE A 59 10.34 -24.21 18.10
N ARG A 60 10.83 -23.95 19.32
CA ARG A 60 12.24 -23.97 19.72
C ARG A 60 12.98 -25.33 19.54
N ALA A 61 12.30 -26.38 19.12
CA ALA A 61 12.84 -27.73 18.90
C ALA A 61 12.95 -28.14 17.42
N LEU A 62 12.62 -27.24 16.50
CA LEU A 62 12.60 -27.45 15.05
C LEU A 62 13.62 -26.56 14.28
N PRO A 63 14.95 -26.85 14.35
CA PRO A 63 16.01 -25.98 13.83
C PRO A 63 16.07 -25.80 12.32
N ALA A 64 15.56 -26.77 11.58
CA ALA A 64 15.84 -26.94 10.17
C ALA A 64 14.61 -26.76 9.28
N VAL A 65 13.52 -26.18 9.82
CA VAL A 65 12.27 -26.03 9.07
C VAL A 65 12.46 -25.09 7.89
N GLU A 66 12.07 -25.59 6.72
CA GLU A 66 12.03 -24.89 5.44
C GLU A 66 10.60 -24.50 5.07
N TYR A 67 9.62 -25.32 5.43
CA TYR A 67 8.22 -25.13 5.09
C TYR A 67 7.37 -25.21 6.35
N PHE A 68 6.74 -24.10 6.73
CA PHE A 68 5.96 -24.00 7.96
C PHE A 68 4.53 -23.54 7.65
N TYR A 69 3.56 -24.43 7.88
CA TYR A 69 2.14 -24.16 7.67
C TYR A 69 1.41 -24.07 9.02
N LEU A 70 0.86 -22.88 9.30
CA LEU A 70 0.06 -22.55 10.47
C LEU A 70 -1.34 -22.03 10.07
N HIS A 71 -1.73 -22.18 8.80
CA HIS A 71 -3.00 -21.68 8.32
C HIS A 71 -4.20 -22.34 9.02
N ASP A 72 -5.36 -21.69 8.99
CA ASP A 72 -6.61 -22.19 9.57
C ASP A 72 -6.48 -22.52 11.08
N ASN A 73 -5.98 -21.57 11.85
CA ASN A 73 -5.89 -21.69 13.30
C ASN A 73 -6.77 -20.62 13.98
N ALA A 74 -6.74 -20.57 15.31
CA ALA A 74 -7.58 -19.68 16.10
C ALA A 74 -6.74 -18.80 17.03
N ILE A 75 -5.64 -18.24 16.51
CA ILE A 75 -4.66 -17.50 17.30
C ILE A 75 -5.31 -16.28 17.93
N LYS A 76 -5.19 -16.21 19.26
CA LYS A 76 -5.58 -15.07 20.10
C LYS A 76 -4.37 -14.26 20.54
N ARG A 77 -3.19 -14.88 20.60
CA ARG A 77 -1.97 -14.26 21.10
C ARG A 77 -0.73 -14.81 20.38
N ILE A 78 0.16 -13.91 19.99
CA ILE A 78 1.49 -14.24 19.47
C ILE A 78 2.49 -13.59 20.42
N GLY A 79 3.25 -14.40 21.15
CA GLY A 79 4.38 -13.93 21.94
C GLY A 79 5.55 -13.51 21.04
N ALA A 80 6.51 -12.79 21.60
CA ALA A 80 7.66 -12.30 20.83
C ALA A 80 8.43 -13.45 20.17
N ASP A 81 8.82 -13.23 18.91
CA ASP A 81 9.74 -14.06 18.12
C ASP A 81 9.44 -15.57 18.26
N PRO A 82 8.26 -16.05 17.82
CA PRO A 82 7.85 -17.45 17.97
C PRO A 82 8.75 -18.43 17.20
N PHE A 83 9.50 -17.89 16.24
CA PHE A 83 10.50 -18.61 15.48
C PHE A 83 11.93 -18.39 16.04
N ARG A 84 12.11 -17.86 17.26
CA ARG A 84 13.43 -17.57 17.83
C ARG A 84 14.41 -18.76 17.76
N PRO A 85 15.69 -18.55 17.35
CA PRO A 85 16.72 -19.57 17.39
C PRO A 85 17.02 -20.07 18.80
N TYR A 86 17.18 -21.38 18.97
CA TYR A 86 17.76 -21.95 20.19
C TYR A 86 19.28 -21.72 20.19
N ILE A 87 19.73 -20.74 20.99
CA ILE A 87 21.16 -20.54 21.25
C ILE A 87 21.58 -21.52 22.36
N PHE A 88 22.31 -22.58 22.01
CA PHE A 88 22.98 -23.41 23.02
C PHE A 88 24.26 -22.70 23.47
N PHE A 89 24.42 -22.49 24.78
CA PHE A 89 25.66 -22.01 25.39
C PHE A 89 26.78 -23.03 25.13
N ARG A 90 27.59 -22.80 24.09
CA ARG A 90 29.02 -23.17 23.89
C ARG A 90 29.36 -23.10 22.39
N SER A 91 30.07 -22.03 22.03
CA SER A 91 30.88 -21.76 20.81
C SER A 91 30.35 -22.03 19.40
N LYS A 92 29.20 -22.66 19.18
CA LYS A 92 28.58 -22.75 17.86
C LYS A 92 27.21 -22.10 17.89
N LEU A 93 27.14 -20.87 17.37
CA LEU A 93 25.88 -20.21 17.07
C LEU A 93 25.16 -21.10 16.05
N PHE A 94 24.24 -21.96 16.49
CA PHE A 94 23.26 -22.51 15.60
C PHE A 94 22.35 -21.33 15.23
N ARG A 95 22.62 -20.70 14.09
CA ARG A 95 21.66 -19.80 13.45
C ARG A 95 20.48 -20.67 13.04
N TRP A 96 19.33 -20.53 13.71
CA TRP A 96 18.08 -21.16 13.26
C TRP A 96 17.39 -20.27 12.25
N ASN A 97 16.43 -20.86 11.52
CA ASN A 97 15.62 -20.24 10.46
C ASN A 97 16.42 -19.49 9.42
N VAL A 98 17.68 -19.87 9.25
CA VAL A 98 18.37 -19.57 8.00
C VAL A 98 17.52 -20.17 6.90
N ARG A 99 17.07 -21.43 7.02
CA ARG A 99 16.41 -22.15 5.92
C ARG A 99 14.90 -21.94 5.74
N LEU A 100 14.21 -21.21 6.61
CA LEU A 100 12.76 -21.07 6.47
C LEU A 100 12.49 -20.39 5.13
N ARG A 101 11.86 -21.09 4.18
CA ARG A 101 11.60 -20.63 2.81
C ARG A 101 10.16 -20.21 2.62
N VAL A 102 9.23 -20.95 3.22
CA VAL A 102 7.79 -20.71 3.12
C VAL A 102 7.19 -20.68 4.52
N LEU A 103 6.48 -19.61 4.83
CA LEU A 103 5.68 -19.47 6.04
C LEU A 103 4.25 -19.12 5.65
N ASP A 104 3.33 -20.03 5.94
CA ASP A 104 1.90 -19.83 5.73
C ASP A 104 1.19 -19.60 7.06
N MET A 105 0.63 -18.40 7.19
CA MET A 105 -0.16 -17.96 8.32
C MET A 105 -1.49 -17.37 7.81
N SER A 106 -2.09 -18.00 6.80
CA SER A 106 -3.42 -17.61 6.30
C SER A 106 -4.52 -17.98 7.29
N ASN A 107 -5.60 -17.19 7.35
CA ASN A 107 -6.74 -17.45 8.26
C ASN A 107 -6.28 -17.83 9.69
N LEU A 108 -5.35 -17.05 10.25
CA LEU A 108 -4.62 -17.37 11.47
C LEU A 108 -5.41 -17.01 12.74
N PHE A 109 -6.13 -15.89 12.69
CA PHE A 109 -6.67 -15.24 13.88
C PHE A 109 -8.07 -15.75 14.27
N SER A 110 -8.28 -15.94 15.57
CA SER A 110 -9.62 -16.17 16.11
C SER A 110 -10.55 -14.98 15.84
N SER A 111 -11.82 -15.25 15.56
CA SER A 111 -12.87 -14.22 15.40
C SER A 111 -13.04 -13.34 16.65
N SER A 112 -12.61 -13.81 17.82
CA SER A 112 -12.59 -13.03 19.06
C SER A 112 -11.54 -11.90 19.06
N VAL A 113 -10.54 -11.93 18.17
CA VAL A 113 -9.49 -10.91 18.09
C VAL A 113 -9.98 -9.75 17.23
N SER A 114 -9.94 -8.55 17.81
CA SER A 114 -10.37 -7.33 17.13
C SER A 114 -9.51 -7.04 15.89
N LEU A 115 -10.12 -6.49 14.84
CA LEU A 115 -9.43 -6.22 13.57
C LEU A 115 -8.21 -5.29 13.73
N SER A 116 -8.29 -4.32 14.63
CA SER A 116 -7.20 -3.38 14.92
C SER A 116 -6.02 -4.01 15.67
N GLU A 117 -6.23 -5.15 16.32
CA GLU A 117 -5.18 -5.86 17.07
C GLU A 117 -4.37 -6.81 16.19
N ARG A 118 -4.97 -7.36 15.12
CA ARG A 118 -4.35 -8.37 14.25
C ARG A 118 -3.01 -7.93 13.65
N PRO A 119 -2.84 -6.70 13.11
CA PRO A 119 -1.54 -6.24 12.64
C PRO A 119 -0.49 -6.21 13.75
N ARG A 120 -0.86 -5.80 14.97
CA ARG A 120 0.07 -5.75 16.10
C ARG A 120 0.49 -7.13 16.58
N LEU A 121 -0.42 -8.10 16.60
CA LEU A 121 -0.09 -9.48 16.94
C LEU A 121 0.86 -10.08 15.90
N LEU A 122 0.60 -9.85 14.62
CA LEU A 122 1.47 -10.32 13.54
C LEU A 122 2.87 -9.70 13.64
N ALA A 123 2.97 -8.44 14.07
CA ALA A 123 4.25 -7.76 14.25
C ALA A 123 5.16 -8.41 15.29
N ASN A 124 4.60 -9.06 16.33
CA ASN A 124 5.39 -9.80 17.32
C ASN A 124 6.19 -10.95 16.70
N THR A 125 5.78 -11.43 15.53
CA THR A 125 6.51 -12.47 14.79
C THR A 125 7.82 -11.94 14.19
N PHE A 126 7.85 -10.68 13.75
CA PHE A 126 8.87 -10.19 12.81
C PHE A 126 9.67 -8.98 13.29
N VAL A 127 9.05 -7.98 13.94
CA VAL A 127 9.67 -6.68 14.23
C VAL A 127 10.96 -6.82 15.04
N ASP A 128 10.87 -7.51 16.18
CA ASP A 128 11.99 -7.74 17.09
C ASP A 128 12.67 -9.09 16.89
N SER A 129 12.39 -9.78 15.77
CA SER A 129 12.99 -11.08 15.54
C SER A 129 14.49 -10.95 15.37
N VAL A 130 15.23 -11.83 16.05
CA VAL A 130 16.66 -12.02 15.82
C VAL A 130 16.93 -12.78 14.51
N ASN A 131 15.91 -13.40 13.92
CA ASN A 131 16.01 -13.96 12.58
C ASN A 131 15.88 -12.82 11.56
N GLU A 132 16.90 -12.67 10.73
CA GLU A 132 16.87 -11.74 9.58
C GLU A 132 16.18 -12.36 8.35
N PHE A 133 15.50 -13.50 8.52
CA PHE A 133 14.70 -14.22 7.52
C PHE A 133 15.31 -14.19 6.10
N ASN A 134 16.62 -14.46 6.01
CA ASN A 134 17.38 -14.27 4.78
C ASN A 134 17.02 -15.30 3.69
N ASP A 135 16.56 -16.51 4.06
CA ASP A 135 16.10 -17.49 3.06
C ASP A 135 14.57 -17.57 2.98
N LEU A 136 13.81 -16.74 3.71
CA LEU A 136 12.35 -16.71 3.61
C LEU A 136 11.97 -16.07 2.28
N GLN A 137 11.51 -16.90 1.35
CA GLN A 137 11.16 -16.48 0.00
C GLN A 137 9.66 -16.16 -0.12
N GLU A 138 8.82 -16.82 0.65
CA GLU A 138 7.37 -16.72 0.52
C GLU A 138 6.68 -16.61 1.88
N LEU A 139 5.92 -15.54 2.04
CA LEU A 139 5.10 -15.28 3.22
C LEU A 139 3.64 -15.16 2.79
N ILE A 140 2.81 -16.04 3.35
CA ILE A 140 1.40 -16.14 3.03
C ILE A 140 0.58 -15.70 4.23
N LEU A 141 -0.18 -14.62 4.06
CA LEU A 141 -0.98 -13.94 5.10
C LEU A 141 -2.42 -13.73 4.61
N ARG A 142 -2.94 -14.65 3.80
CA ARG A 142 -4.27 -14.52 3.20
C ARG A 142 -5.37 -14.59 4.26
N ASP A 143 -6.51 -13.95 3.98
CA ASP A 143 -7.75 -14.15 4.74
C ASP A 143 -7.62 -13.90 6.25
N ASN A 144 -6.84 -12.89 6.65
CA ASN A 144 -6.59 -12.56 8.05
C ASN A 144 -7.41 -11.34 8.54
N ASP A 145 -8.35 -10.83 7.73
CA ASP A 145 -9.02 -9.52 7.89
C ASP A 145 -8.06 -8.38 8.32
N LEU A 146 -6.84 -8.36 7.80
CA LEU A 146 -5.89 -7.29 8.11
C LEU A 146 -6.37 -5.97 7.52
N ILE A 147 -6.45 -4.93 8.35
CA ILE A 147 -6.78 -3.57 7.90
C ILE A 147 -5.56 -2.80 7.40
N GLU A 148 -4.37 -3.19 7.83
CA GLU A 148 -3.09 -2.60 7.46
C GLU A 148 -1.93 -3.56 7.73
N ILE A 149 -0.77 -3.25 7.16
CA ILE A 149 0.53 -3.78 7.55
C ILE A 149 1.31 -2.63 8.19
N LEU A 150 1.87 -2.85 9.38
CA LEU A 150 2.71 -1.84 10.03
C LEU A 150 3.99 -1.65 9.22
N SER A 151 4.39 -0.41 9.01
CA SER A 151 5.41 -0.04 8.01
C SER A 151 6.79 -0.66 8.28
N ASP A 152 7.10 -1.00 9.51
CA ASP A 152 8.34 -1.64 9.95
C ASP A 152 8.24 -3.16 10.18
N MET A 153 7.02 -3.72 10.16
CA MET A 153 6.74 -5.13 10.42
C MET A 153 7.60 -6.08 9.59
N LEU A 154 7.74 -5.77 8.31
CA LEU A 154 8.35 -6.66 7.32
C LEU A 154 9.83 -6.34 7.04
N CYS A 155 10.43 -5.42 7.81
CA CYS A 155 11.81 -4.95 7.56
C CYS A 155 12.89 -5.98 7.87
N LYS A 156 12.57 -7.02 8.66
CA LYS A 156 13.47 -8.15 8.89
C LYS A 156 13.39 -9.23 7.81
N LEU A 157 12.48 -9.11 6.84
CA LEU A 157 12.27 -10.11 5.80
C LEU A 157 13.18 -9.86 4.58
N ASN A 158 14.49 -9.99 4.79
CA ASN A 158 15.49 -9.63 3.78
C ASN A 158 15.43 -10.53 2.54
N GLY A 159 15.08 -11.81 2.69
CA GLY A 159 15.00 -12.79 1.61
C GLY A 159 13.70 -12.80 0.82
N LEU A 160 12.70 -11.99 1.21
CA LEU A 160 11.32 -12.18 0.75
C LEU A 160 11.16 -11.85 -0.73
N ILE A 161 10.63 -12.80 -1.49
CA ILE A 161 10.38 -12.70 -2.94
C ILE A 161 8.88 -12.57 -3.21
N ARG A 162 8.04 -13.29 -2.46
CA ARG A 162 6.58 -13.36 -2.64
C ARG A 162 5.87 -13.03 -1.32
N LEU A 163 4.97 -12.06 -1.38
CA LEU A 163 4.12 -11.66 -0.27
C LEU A 163 2.66 -11.78 -0.69
N HIS A 164 1.91 -12.66 -0.02
CA HIS A 164 0.48 -12.85 -0.27
C HIS A 164 -0.35 -12.25 0.86
N LEU A 165 -1.12 -11.23 0.53
CA LEU A 165 -2.04 -10.49 1.40
C LEU A 165 -3.48 -10.55 0.86
N SER A 166 -3.80 -11.51 0.00
CA SER A 166 -5.13 -11.59 -0.60
C SER A 166 -6.23 -11.82 0.45
N GLY A 167 -7.45 -11.36 0.18
CA GLY A 167 -8.60 -11.61 1.06
C GLY A 167 -8.54 -10.88 2.42
N ASN A 168 -7.81 -9.77 2.50
CA ASN A 168 -7.76 -8.93 3.69
C ASN A 168 -8.68 -7.71 3.55
N LYS A 169 -8.62 -6.76 4.50
CA LYS A 169 -9.44 -5.53 4.51
C LYS A 169 -8.59 -4.27 4.33
N MET A 170 -7.48 -4.41 3.60
CA MET A 170 -6.50 -3.34 3.45
C MET A 170 -6.98 -2.32 2.42
N LYS A 171 -6.80 -1.03 2.76
CA LYS A 171 -7.08 0.09 1.84
C LYS A 171 -5.81 0.69 1.23
N LYS A 172 -4.68 0.42 1.87
CA LYS A 172 -3.35 0.93 1.55
C LYS A 172 -2.32 -0.12 1.94
N PHE A 173 -1.22 -0.13 1.21
CA PHE A 173 -0.03 -0.91 1.53
C PHE A 173 1.16 0.03 1.52
N SER A 174 1.90 0.08 2.62
CA SER A 174 3.10 0.89 2.75
C SER A 174 4.13 0.16 3.60
N VAL A 175 5.39 0.34 3.25
CA VAL A 175 6.53 -0.19 3.99
C VAL A 175 7.56 0.91 4.14
N LYS A 176 8.37 0.82 5.20
CA LYS A 176 9.49 1.73 5.42
C LYS A 176 10.51 1.55 4.29
N SER A 177 11.20 2.64 3.95
CA SER A 177 12.30 2.60 2.98
C SER A 177 13.38 1.58 3.38
N ASN A 178 14.02 0.98 2.38
CA ASN A 178 15.02 -0.09 2.52
C ASN A 178 14.50 -1.43 3.08
N CYS A 179 13.19 -1.60 3.27
CA CYS A 179 12.58 -2.89 3.62
C CYS A 179 12.13 -3.64 2.36
N LEU A 180 12.05 -4.98 2.43
CA LEU A 180 11.55 -5.82 1.31
C LEU A 180 12.26 -5.61 -0.03
N GLN A 181 13.59 -5.41 -0.02
CA GLN A 181 14.35 -5.04 -1.22
C GLN A 181 14.37 -6.12 -2.32
N ASN A 182 14.11 -7.37 -1.95
CA ASN A 182 14.07 -8.51 -2.87
C ASN A 182 12.64 -8.91 -3.27
N LEU A 183 11.61 -8.15 -2.87
CA LEU A 183 10.23 -8.50 -3.15
C LEU A 183 9.92 -8.35 -4.64
N VAL A 184 9.51 -9.44 -5.27
CA VAL A 184 9.21 -9.52 -6.71
C VAL A 184 7.71 -9.58 -6.96
N VAL A 185 6.96 -10.28 -6.11
CA VAL A 185 5.52 -10.52 -6.25
C VAL A 185 4.80 -10.03 -4.99
N LEU A 186 3.82 -9.15 -5.19
CA LEU A 186 2.90 -8.68 -4.16
C LEU A 186 1.47 -9.00 -4.57
N ASP A 187 0.81 -9.88 -3.83
CA ASP A 187 -0.58 -10.21 -4.07
C ASP A 187 -1.44 -9.50 -3.02
N ILE A 188 -2.17 -8.46 -3.44
CA ILE A 188 -3.12 -7.68 -2.63
C ILE A 188 -4.54 -7.79 -3.20
N SER A 189 -4.82 -8.91 -3.90
CA SER A 189 -6.14 -9.17 -4.46
C SER A 189 -7.21 -9.32 -3.37
N GLY A 190 -8.48 -9.06 -3.69
CA GLY A 190 -9.58 -9.27 -2.74
C GLY A 190 -9.48 -8.43 -1.47
N ASN A 191 -9.02 -7.18 -1.60
CA ASN A 191 -8.90 -6.21 -0.50
C ASN A 191 -9.84 -5.01 -0.74
N GLU A 192 -9.63 -3.89 -0.02
CA GLU A 192 -10.43 -2.67 -0.12
C GLU A 192 -9.65 -1.50 -0.79
N PHE A 193 -8.71 -1.80 -1.70
CA PHE A 193 -7.96 -0.75 -2.40
C PHE A 193 -8.85 -0.02 -3.41
N SER A 194 -9.01 1.29 -3.22
CA SER A 194 -9.65 2.16 -4.22
C SER A 194 -8.65 2.78 -5.20
N THR A 195 -7.38 2.88 -4.81
CA THR A 195 -6.31 3.45 -5.63
C THR A 195 -4.97 2.80 -5.30
N LEU A 196 -3.97 3.04 -6.16
CA LEU A 196 -2.60 2.58 -5.99
C LEU A 196 -1.64 3.73 -6.32
N SER A 197 -0.62 3.92 -5.49
CA SER A 197 0.37 4.99 -5.66
C SER A 197 1.64 4.46 -6.35
N THR A 198 2.26 5.28 -7.21
CA THR A 198 3.57 4.98 -7.81
C THR A 198 4.70 4.90 -6.78
N HIS A 199 4.48 5.44 -5.58
CA HIS A 199 5.43 5.34 -4.47
C HIS A 199 5.77 3.88 -4.11
N LEU A 200 4.87 2.93 -4.41
CA LEU A 200 5.12 1.51 -4.18
C LEU A 200 6.38 1.00 -4.88
N TRP A 201 6.63 1.42 -6.14
CA TRP A 201 7.81 1.02 -6.91
C TRP A 201 9.05 1.83 -6.56
N GLU A 202 8.89 3.01 -5.94
CA GLU A 202 10.01 3.79 -5.42
C GLU A 202 10.64 3.11 -4.19
N VAL A 203 9.82 2.47 -3.36
CA VAL A 203 10.28 1.81 -2.12
C VAL A 203 10.59 0.32 -2.29
N LEU A 204 10.02 -0.33 -3.32
CA LEU A 204 10.23 -1.74 -3.65
C LEU A 204 10.91 -1.90 -5.02
N PRO A 205 12.26 -1.82 -5.10
CA PRO A 205 12.98 -1.74 -6.38
C PRO A 205 12.90 -3.03 -7.22
N SER A 206 12.68 -4.19 -6.60
CA SER A 206 12.61 -5.48 -7.29
C SER A 206 11.19 -5.88 -7.69
N LEU A 207 10.19 -5.05 -7.39
CA LEU A 207 8.78 -5.40 -7.57
C LEU A 207 8.42 -5.43 -9.06
N THR A 208 7.98 -6.59 -9.53
CA THR A 208 7.59 -6.79 -10.94
C THR A 208 6.13 -7.15 -11.08
N THR A 209 5.56 -7.87 -10.12
CA THR A 209 4.20 -8.41 -10.22
C THR A 209 3.40 -7.92 -9.04
N VAL A 210 2.28 -7.25 -9.32
CA VAL A 210 1.28 -6.94 -8.30
C VAL A 210 -0.07 -7.43 -8.76
N ASP A 211 -0.75 -8.20 -7.92
CA ASP A 211 -2.16 -8.54 -8.13
C ASP A 211 -3.05 -7.55 -7.37
N ILE A 212 -3.90 -6.84 -8.11
CA ILE A 212 -4.88 -5.88 -7.59
C ILE A 212 -6.33 -6.30 -7.92
N SER A 213 -6.53 -7.52 -8.41
CA SER A 213 -7.85 -8.03 -8.77
C SER A 213 -8.80 -8.04 -7.57
N SER A 214 -10.11 -8.04 -7.83
CA SER A 214 -11.14 -8.09 -6.77
C SER A 214 -11.03 -6.97 -5.71
N ASN A 215 -10.56 -5.79 -6.12
CA ASN A 215 -10.55 -4.58 -5.29
C ASN A 215 -11.59 -3.56 -5.79
N PRO A 216 -12.15 -2.68 -4.93
CA PRO A 216 -13.10 -1.65 -5.31
C PRO A 216 -12.40 -0.45 -5.99
N LEU A 217 -11.77 -0.69 -7.14
CA LEU A 217 -10.92 0.29 -7.83
C LEU A 217 -11.72 1.51 -8.32
N TYR A 218 -11.30 2.69 -7.89
CA TYR A 218 -11.74 3.97 -8.41
C TYR A 218 -10.81 4.37 -9.56
N CYS A 219 -11.21 4.02 -10.78
CA CYS A 219 -10.45 4.20 -12.00
C CYS A 219 -10.52 5.63 -12.53
N ASP A 220 -9.95 6.58 -11.81
CA ASP A 220 -9.76 7.96 -12.28
C ASP A 220 -8.38 8.14 -12.91
N CYS A 221 -7.86 9.37 -12.93
CA CYS A 221 -6.53 9.68 -13.43
C CYS A 221 -5.42 9.57 -12.38
N ASP A 222 -5.76 9.46 -11.09
CA ASP A 222 -4.78 9.36 -10.01
C ASP A 222 -4.16 7.96 -9.95
N ILE A 223 -4.93 6.92 -10.27
CA ILE A 223 -4.44 5.53 -10.29
C ILE A 223 -3.67 5.17 -11.58
N MET A 224 -3.94 5.84 -12.72
CA MET A 224 -3.36 5.49 -14.03
C MET A 224 -1.83 5.44 -14.07
N PRO A 225 -1.07 6.32 -13.39
CA PRO A 225 0.39 6.20 -13.32
C PRO A 225 0.84 4.86 -12.73
N ALA A 226 0.18 4.37 -11.67
CA ALA A 226 0.48 3.07 -11.07
C ALA A 226 0.14 1.92 -12.02
N ILE A 227 -0.98 2.01 -12.75
CA ILE A 227 -1.36 1.00 -13.75
C ILE A 227 -0.35 0.95 -14.90
N LYS A 228 0.23 2.09 -15.28
CA LYS A 228 1.32 2.14 -16.26
C LYS A 228 2.57 1.42 -15.74
N GLU A 229 2.93 1.56 -14.47
CA GLU A 229 4.02 0.79 -13.86
C GLU A 229 3.72 -0.72 -13.88
N LEU A 230 2.51 -1.14 -13.48
CA LEU A 230 2.07 -2.55 -13.55
C LEU A 230 2.17 -3.14 -14.95
N SER A 231 1.77 -2.38 -15.96
CA SER A 231 1.72 -2.82 -17.35
C SER A 231 3.10 -3.01 -18.00
N ARG A 232 4.19 -2.56 -17.35
CA ARG A 232 5.56 -2.79 -17.85
C ARG A 232 6.01 -4.24 -17.67
N SER A 233 5.41 -4.96 -16.71
CA SER A 233 5.83 -6.33 -16.41
C SER A 233 5.09 -7.34 -17.30
N PRO A 234 5.80 -8.25 -18.00
CA PRO A 234 5.17 -9.27 -18.82
C PRO A 234 4.37 -10.29 -17.99
N THR A 235 4.71 -10.49 -16.72
CA THR A 235 4.00 -11.42 -15.82
C THR A 235 2.68 -10.85 -15.29
N SER A 236 2.43 -9.55 -15.46
CA SER A 236 1.14 -8.95 -15.10
C SER A 236 -0.03 -9.58 -15.85
N SER A 237 0.22 -10.20 -17.03
CA SER A 237 -0.77 -10.85 -17.88
C SER A 237 -1.63 -11.91 -17.18
N PHE A 238 -1.15 -12.55 -16.10
CA PHE A 238 -1.94 -13.53 -15.35
C PHE A 238 -3.08 -12.88 -14.53
N ASN A 239 -2.93 -11.61 -14.13
CA ASN A 239 -3.86 -10.91 -13.24
C ASN A 239 -4.72 -9.87 -13.99
N GLN A 240 -4.37 -9.54 -15.23
CA GLN A 240 -5.02 -8.48 -16.00
C GLN A 240 -6.52 -8.71 -16.23
N GLY A 241 -7.01 -9.95 -16.24
CA GLY A 241 -8.41 -10.24 -16.58
C GLY A 241 -9.46 -9.79 -15.55
N TYR A 242 -9.07 -9.47 -14.31
CA TYR A 242 -10.01 -9.32 -13.20
C TYR A 242 -9.84 -8.03 -12.37
N ALA A 243 -9.03 -7.08 -12.83
CA ALA A 243 -8.91 -5.75 -12.22
C ALA A 243 -10.00 -4.82 -12.78
N ILE A 244 -11.21 -4.94 -12.21
CA ILE A 244 -12.41 -4.28 -12.70
C ILE A 244 -12.68 -2.99 -11.93
N CYS A 245 -13.02 -1.93 -12.65
CA CYS A 245 -13.40 -0.64 -12.07
C CYS A 245 -14.78 -0.71 -11.41
N VAL A 246 -14.89 -0.26 -10.15
CA VAL A 246 -16.20 -0.06 -9.49
C VAL A 246 -16.73 1.36 -9.71
N ALA A 247 -15.82 2.31 -9.89
CA ALA A 247 -16.12 3.72 -10.07
C ALA A 247 -14.99 4.36 -10.91
N PRO A 248 -15.19 5.57 -11.44
CA PRO A 248 -16.47 6.29 -11.55
C PRO A 248 -17.45 5.60 -12.51
N GLU A 249 -18.73 6.00 -12.50
CA GLU A 249 -19.81 5.29 -13.22
C GLU A 249 -19.54 5.12 -14.73
N TYR A 250 -18.84 6.07 -15.36
CA TYR A 250 -18.49 6.01 -16.79
C TYR A 250 -17.38 4.99 -17.13
N ARG A 251 -16.70 4.42 -16.12
CA ARG A 251 -15.68 3.36 -16.25
C ARG A 251 -16.08 2.07 -15.54
N LYS A 252 -17.20 2.06 -14.82
CA LYS A 252 -17.65 0.91 -14.03
C LYS A 252 -17.81 -0.34 -14.89
N GLY A 253 -17.31 -1.47 -14.39
CA GLY A 253 -17.32 -2.75 -15.08
C GLY A 253 -16.22 -2.92 -16.13
N GLN A 254 -15.43 -1.89 -16.44
CA GLN A 254 -14.32 -1.99 -17.38
C GLN A 254 -13.08 -2.58 -16.71
N ASN A 255 -12.27 -3.27 -17.50
CA ASN A 255 -10.94 -3.69 -17.11
C ASN A 255 -10.01 -2.47 -17.10
N ILE A 256 -9.36 -2.20 -15.96
CA ILE A 256 -8.50 -1.03 -15.80
C ILE A 256 -7.31 -1.02 -16.77
N PHE A 257 -6.84 -2.19 -17.22
CA PHE A 257 -5.72 -2.31 -18.16
C PHE A 257 -6.11 -2.01 -19.61
N GLU A 258 -7.41 -2.02 -19.93
CA GLU A 258 -7.93 -1.66 -21.27
C GLU A 258 -8.18 -0.14 -21.39
N ILE A 259 -8.11 0.59 -20.28
CA ILE A 259 -8.36 2.03 -20.26
C ILE A 259 -7.14 2.78 -20.83
N SER A 260 -7.35 3.54 -21.91
CA SER A 260 -6.29 4.37 -22.47
C SER A 260 -5.89 5.50 -21.51
N ASN A 261 -4.60 5.56 -21.17
CA ASN A 261 -3.99 6.65 -20.41
C ASN A 261 -4.01 8.00 -21.16
N SER A 262 -4.30 8.03 -22.47
CA SER A 262 -4.38 9.27 -23.24
C SER A 262 -5.43 10.25 -22.69
N VAL A 263 -6.52 9.72 -22.13
CA VAL A 263 -7.64 10.51 -21.59
C VAL A 263 -7.23 11.36 -20.38
N CYS A 264 -6.15 11.01 -19.68
CA CYS A 264 -5.74 11.68 -18.44
C CYS A 264 -4.77 12.84 -18.63
N LYS A 265 -4.17 13.03 -19.82
CA LYS A 265 -3.23 14.13 -20.07
C LYS A 265 -3.91 15.50 -20.20
N ASP A 266 -5.18 15.55 -20.59
CA ASP A 266 -5.81 16.80 -21.03
C ASP A 266 -6.35 17.68 -19.88
N SER A 267 -6.62 17.10 -18.71
CA SER A 267 -7.34 17.82 -17.65
C SER A 267 -6.53 19.00 -17.08
N HIS A 268 -5.26 18.79 -16.75
CA HIS A 268 -4.43 19.87 -16.19
C HIS A 268 -4.05 20.90 -17.24
N GLN A 269 -3.68 20.48 -18.45
CA GLN A 269 -3.25 21.41 -19.49
C GLN A 269 -4.37 22.36 -19.89
N PHE A 270 -5.61 21.87 -19.95
CA PHE A 270 -6.79 22.71 -20.22
C PHE A 270 -7.09 23.71 -19.09
N VAL A 271 -6.99 23.29 -17.82
CA VAL A 271 -7.19 24.19 -16.66
C VAL A 271 -6.11 25.27 -16.61
N TYR A 272 -4.84 24.92 -16.84
CA TYR A 272 -3.77 25.91 -16.90
C TYR A 272 -3.92 26.86 -18.10
N TRP A 273 -4.33 26.35 -19.26
CA TRP A 273 -4.62 27.19 -20.42
C TRP A 273 -5.78 28.16 -20.18
N THR A 274 -6.87 27.68 -19.57
CA THR A 274 -8.04 28.52 -19.27
C THR A 274 -7.70 29.58 -18.22
N LEU A 275 -6.98 29.22 -17.14
CA LEU A 275 -6.47 30.19 -16.16
C LEU A 275 -5.54 31.21 -16.81
N PHE A 276 -4.63 30.78 -17.69
CA PHE A 276 -3.74 31.67 -18.43
C PHE A 276 -4.51 32.65 -19.31
N VAL A 277 -5.51 32.19 -20.07
CA VAL A 277 -6.35 33.04 -20.92
C VAL A 277 -7.15 34.05 -20.08
N VAL A 278 -7.70 33.62 -18.93
CA VAL A 278 -8.43 34.52 -18.02
C VAL A 278 -7.50 35.61 -17.47
N LEU A 279 -6.28 35.27 -17.04
CA LEU A 279 -5.27 36.22 -16.58
C LEU A 279 -4.84 37.21 -17.68
N LEU A 280 -4.69 36.74 -18.91
CA LEU A 280 -4.32 37.58 -20.05
C LEU A 280 -5.44 38.54 -20.42
N SER A 281 -6.71 38.10 -20.34
CA SER A 281 -7.87 38.98 -20.53
C SER A 281 -8.01 40.02 -19.41
N ALA A 282 -7.80 39.64 -18.15
CA ALA A 282 -7.88 40.56 -17.02
C ALA A 282 -6.78 41.64 -17.08
N THR A 283 -5.55 41.27 -17.45
CA THR A 283 -4.43 42.22 -17.59
C THR A 283 -4.63 43.18 -18.76
N THR A 284 -5.17 42.72 -19.89
CA THR A 284 -5.49 43.59 -21.04
C THR A 284 -6.64 44.56 -20.72
N ILE A 285 -7.70 44.10 -20.06
CA ILE A 285 -8.79 44.97 -19.59
C ILE A 285 -8.27 46.01 -18.61
N PHE A 286 -7.45 45.61 -17.63
CA PHE A 286 -6.84 46.52 -16.67
C PHE A 286 -5.95 47.57 -17.36
N TYR A 287 -5.11 47.15 -18.32
CA TYR A 287 -4.29 48.06 -19.11
C TYR A 287 -5.14 49.07 -19.89
N LEU A 288 -6.23 48.63 -20.52
CA LEU A 288 -7.15 49.52 -21.24
C LEU A 288 -7.83 50.53 -20.30
N ILE A 289 -8.25 50.11 -19.11
CA ILE A 289 -8.83 50.99 -18.08
C ILE A 289 -7.81 52.02 -17.62
N CYS A 290 -6.58 51.60 -17.25
CA CYS A 290 -5.50 52.52 -16.87
C CYS A 290 -5.16 53.51 -17.99
N ARG A 291 -5.08 53.03 -19.24
CA ARG A 291 -4.82 53.90 -20.41
C ARG A 291 -5.92 54.93 -20.59
N ASN A 292 -7.18 54.54 -20.42
CA ASN A 292 -8.32 55.44 -20.58
C ASN A 292 -8.40 56.49 -19.44
N LEU A 293 -8.12 56.08 -18.21
CA LEU A 293 -7.99 56.98 -17.05
C LEU A 293 -6.87 58.00 -17.24
N ASN A 294 -5.71 57.59 -17.78
CA ASN A 294 -4.62 58.50 -18.12
C ASN A 294 -5.01 59.49 -19.23
N LYS A 295 -5.75 59.06 -20.26
CA LYS A 295 -6.29 59.97 -21.28
C LYS A 295 -7.25 61.00 -20.70
N LEU A 296 -8.14 60.58 -19.80
CA LEU A 296 -9.09 61.47 -19.12
C LEU A 296 -8.40 62.54 -18.27
N ARG A 297 -7.25 62.21 -17.65
CA ARG A 297 -6.44 63.15 -16.87
C ARG A 297 -5.86 64.33 -17.67
N HIS A 298 -5.73 64.18 -19.00
CA HIS A 298 -5.17 65.22 -19.88
C HIS A 298 -6.21 66.07 -20.61
N LEU A 299 -7.52 65.86 -20.38
CA LEU A 299 -8.55 66.74 -20.93
C LEU A 299 -8.49 68.11 -20.24
N ALA A 300 -8.09 69.14 -20.99
CA ALA A 300 -8.11 70.53 -20.52
C ALA A 300 -9.54 70.95 -20.19
N LEU A 301 -9.81 71.18 -18.90
CA LEU A 301 -11.10 71.62 -18.41
C LEU A 301 -11.24 73.12 -18.68
N ILE A 302 -11.82 73.49 -19.82
CA ILE A 302 -12.16 74.88 -20.13
C ILE A 302 -13.56 75.14 -19.57
N ALA A 303 -13.63 75.70 -18.36
CA ALA A 303 -14.86 76.22 -17.79
C ALA A 303 -14.99 77.71 -18.14
N GLY A 304 -16.02 78.09 -18.90
CA GLY A 304 -16.33 79.48 -19.22
C GLY A 304 -17.80 79.78 -18.97
N TYR A 305 -18.09 80.85 -18.23
CA TYR A 305 -19.46 81.36 -18.04
C TYR A 305 -19.72 82.46 -19.07
N SER A 306 -20.57 82.20 -20.07
CA SER A 306 -21.05 83.23 -21.01
C SER A 306 -22.48 83.65 -20.65
N LYS A 307 -22.62 84.43 -19.58
CA LYS A 307 -23.88 85.14 -19.30
C LYS A 307 -23.62 86.53 -18.75
N LEU A 308 -22.91 87.35 -19.52
CA LEU A 308 -22.83 88.79 -19.32
C LEU A 308 -22.93 89.44 -20.70
N GLY A 309 -23.87 90.38 -20.86
CA GLY A 309 -23.96 91.22 -22.05
C GLY A 309 -25.20 90.97 -22.92
N GLY A 310 -26.38 91.19 -22.34
CA GLY A 310 -27.62 91.36 -23.10
C GLY A 310 -28.24 92.73 -22.83
N GLU A 311 -27.45 93.80 -22.89
CA GLU A 311 -27.97 95.17 -22.91
C GLU A 311 -27.16 96.03 -23.89
N ASN A 312 -27.91 96.55 -24.87
CA ASN A 312 -27.74 97.83 -25.56
C ASN A 312 -26.53 98.07 -26.48
N GLU A 313 -26.80 98.10 -27.78
CA GLU A 313 -26.25 99.02 -28.80
C GLU A 313 -26.96 98.67 -30.13
N GLN A 314 -28.09 99.27 -30.52
CA GLN A 314 -28.30 100.62 -31.07
C GLN A 314 -27.25 101.13 -32.08
N VAL A 315 -27.71 101.16 -33.34
CA VAL A 315 -27.45 102.16 -34.40
C VAL A 315 -26.11 102.11 -35.15
N ALA A 316 -26.16 101.61 -36.39
CA ALA A 316 -25.44 102.14 -37.55
C ALA A 316 -26.20 101.68 -38.82
N SER A 317 -27.15 102.48 -39.29
CA SER A 317 -27.00 103.42 -40.42
C SER A 317 -26.96 102.74 -41.80
N SER A 318 -28.11 102.87 -42.47
CA SER A 318 -28.32 102.78 -43.91
C SER A 318 -27.61 103.90 -44.68
N PRO A 319 -27.03 103.61 -45.86
CA PRO A 319 -26.85 104.58 -46.94
C PRO A 319 -27.90 104.38 -48.05
N GLN A 320 -28.43 105.51 -48.52
CA GLN A 320 -29.18 105.66 -49.77
C GLN A 320 -28.25 105.81 -50.99
N LEU A 321 -28.86 105.65 -52.17
CA LEU A 321 -28.57 106.27 -53.47
C LEU A 321 -27.45 105.67 -54.35
N LEU A 322 -27.84 104.79 -55.28
CA LEU A 322 -28.07 105.07 -56.72
C LEU A 322 -28.60 103.81 -57.42
#